data_AF-A0A1X0L9L5-F1
#
_entry.id   AF-A0A1X0L9L5-F1
#
_cell.length_a   1.000
_cell.length_b   1.000
_cell.length_c   1.000
_cell.angle_alpha   90.00
_cell.angle_beta   90.00
_cell.angle_gamma   90.00
#
_symmetry.space_group_name_H-M   'P 1'
#
loop_
_entity.id
_entity.type
_entity.pdbx_description
1 polymer ?
#
loop_
_entity_poly.entity_id
_entity_poly.type
_entity_poly.pdbx_seq_one_letter_code
_entity_poly.pdbx_strand_id
1 'polypeptide(L)' 'MGRNVGPFIVVAGIIIAVLGVLTWVGGLWWVGRLPGDIRIERGNVRIYIPVVSMLVISIVGSVVLTILLHLFRR' A
#
# COMPACT_ATOMS: atom_id res chain seq x y z
N MET A 1 -6.21 -28.92 -8.47
CA MET A 1 -5.98 -27.56 -7.95
C MET A 1 -5.37 -26.73 -9.06
N GLY A 2 -6.03 -25.66 -9.50
CA GLY A 2 -5.54 -24.85 -10.62
C GLY A 2 -4.12 -24.36 -10.34
N ARG A 3 -3.19 -24.54 -11.30
CA ARG A 3 -1.79 -24.06 -11.21
C ARG A 3 -1.69 -22.56 -10.88
N ASN A 4 -2.81 -21.86 -11.05
CA ASN A 4 -3.09 -20.47 -10.75
C ASN A 4 -3.12 -20.12 -9.24
N VAL A 5 -3.36 -21.07 -8.34
CA VAL A 5 -3.51 -20.76 -6.90
C VAL A 5 -2.17 -20.55 -6.19
N GLY A 6 -1.12 -21.29 -6.58
CA GLY A 6 0.22 -21.19 -5.99
C GLY A 6 0.81 -19.77 -6.05
N PRO A 7 0.83 -19.13 -7.24
CA PRO A 7 1.25 -17.73 -7.39
C PRO A 7 0.54 -16.73 -6.47
N PHE A 8 -0.79 -16.87 -6.29
CA PHE A 8 -1.55 -16.00 -5.38
C PHE A 8 -1.10 -16.16 -3.93
N ILE A 9 -0.86 -17.40 -3.48
CA ILE A 9 -0.40 -17.68 -2.11
C ILE A 9 0.99 -17.04 -1.89
N VAL A 10 1.88 -17.13 -2.86
CA VAL A 10 3.23 -16.51 -2.78
C VAL A 10 3.13 -15.00 -2.68
N VAL A 11 2.33 -14.35 -3.54
CA VAL A 11 2.15 -12.88 -3.51
C VAL A 11 1.50 -12.43 -2.19
N ALA A 12 0.49 -13.16 -1.70
CA ALA A 12 -0.12 -12.86 -0.41
C ALA A 12 0.89 -12.97 0.75
N GLY A 13 1.72 -14.02 0.75
CA GLY A 13 2.79 -14.19 1.74
C GLY A 13 3.81 -13.05 1.73
N ILE A 14 4.21 -12.59 0.54
CA ILE A 14 5.12 -11.43 0.40
C ILE A 14 4.47 -10.16 0.94
N ILE A 15 3.20 -9.90 0.62
CA ILE A 15 2.47 -8.72 1.13
C ILE A 15 2.42 -8.74 2.66
N ILE A 16 2.07 -9.89 3.26
CA ILE A 16 2.01 -10.04 4.71
C ILE A 16 3.37 -9.82 5.35
N ALA A 17 4.45 -10.40 4.79
CA ALA A 17 5.81 -10.22 5.29
C ALA A 17 6.25 -8.75 5.23
N VAL A 18 5.99 -8.05 4.12
CA VAL A 18 6.30 -6.63 3.96
C VAL A 18 5.53 -5.80 4.99
N LEU A 19 4.23 -6.04 5.17
CA LEU A 19 3.41 -5.35 6.17
C LEU A 19 3.92 -5.61 7.60
N GLY A 20 4.29 -6.85 7.91
CA GLY A 20 4.86 -7.23 9.21
C GLY A 20 6.21 -6.56 9.51
N VAL A 21 7.08 -6.44 8.51
CA VAL A 21 8.33 -5.67 8.66
C VAL A 21 8.04 -4.19 8.84
N LEU A 22 7.12 -3.63 8.04
CA LEU A 22 6.71 -2.22 8.14
C LEU A 22 6.15 -1.88 9.53
N THR A 23 5.31 -2.74 10.11
CA THR A 23 4.78 -2.54 11.46
C THR A 23 5.88 -2.64 12.51
N TRP A 24 6.78 -3.62 12.39
CA TRP A 24 7.85 -3.88 13.35
C TRP A 24 8.83 -2.72 13.49
N VAL A 25 9.22 -2.10 12.36
CA VAL A 25 10.17 -0.97 12.37
C VAL A 25 9.52 0.39 12.66
N GLY A 26 8.22 0.43 12.97
CA GLY A 26 7.48 1.69 13.11
C GLY A 26 7.22 2.41 11.78
N GLY A 27 7.41 1.72 10.66
CA GLY A 27 7.17 2.20 9.30
C GLY A 27 5.69 2.38 8.93
N LEU A 28 4.75 2.42 9.88
CA LEU A 28 3.40 2.92 9.62
C LEU A 28 3.13 4.30 10.24
N TRP A 29 4.10 4.85 10.99
CA TRP A 29 3.94 6.14 11.66
C TRP A 29 3.85 7.33 10.68
N TRP A 30 4.25 7.12 9.43
CA TRP A 30 4.20 8.11 8.35
C TRP A 30 2.91 8.05 7.52
N VAL A 31 2.06 7.04 7.69
CA VAL A 31 0.81 6.91 6.91
C VAL A 31 -0.13 8.06 7.29
N GLY A 32 -0.44 8.93 6.31
CA GLY A 32 -1.19 10.17 6.51
C GLY A 32 -0.39 11.36 7.07
N ARG A 33 0.93 11.20 7.26
CA ARG A 33 1.89 12.24 7.69
C ARG A 33 2.98 12.47 6.63
N LEU A 34 2.78 12.04 5.38
CA LEU A 34 3.80 12.24 4.36
C LEU A 34 3.95 13.74 4.03
N PRO A 35 5.18 14.20 3.75
CA PRO A 35 5.37 15.54 3.21
C PRO A 35 4.57 15.66 1.91
N GLY A 36 3.65 16.62 1.87
CA GLY A 36 2.69 16.82 0.76
C GLY A 36 1.26 16.40 1.07
N ASP A 37 0.99 15.71 2.18
CA ASP A 37 -0.38 15.59 2.71
C ASP A 37 -0.82 16.96 3.29
N ILE A 38 -1.89 17.53 2.73
CA ILE A 38 -2.35 18.86 3.11
C ILE A 38 -3.20 18.75 4.37
N ARG A 39 -2.77 19.44 5.43
CA ARG A 39 -3.49 19.55 6.69
C ARG A 39 -3.85 21.00 6.92
N ILE A 40 -5.13 21.30 6.83
CA ILE A 40 -5.66 22.63 7.12
C ILE A 40 -6.37 22.54 8.45
N GLU A 41 -5.77 23.12 9.48
CA GLU A 41 -6.38 23.26 10.80
C GLU A 41 -6.70 24.74 11.04
N ARG A 42 -8.00 25.08 11.07
CA ARG A 42 -8.50 26.42 11.41
C ARG A 42 -9.53 26.31 12.53
N GLY A 43 -9.16 26.74 13.74
CA GLY A 43 -10.05 26.77 14.89
C GLY A 43 -10.64 25.38 15.18
N ASN A 44 -11.96 25.22 14.98
CA ASN A 44 -12.68 23.97 15.21
C ASN A 44 -12.77 23.06 13.97
N VAL A 45 -12.20 23.47 12.83
CA VAL A 45 -12.24 22.72 11.56
C VAL A 45 -10.87 22.15 11.26
N ARG A 46 -10.82 20.83 11.05
CA ARG A 46 -9.61 20.12 10.59
C ARG A 46 -9.93 19.38 9.30
N ILE A 47 -9.26 19.76 8.22
CA ILE A 47 -9.37 19.12 6.91
C ILE A 47 -8.04 18.42 6.61
N TYR A 48 -8.13 17.13 6.34
CA TYR A 48 -7.00 16.28 5.97
C TYR A 48 -7.16 15.84 4.52
N ILE A 49 -6.20 16.19 3.67
CA ILE A 49 -6.16 15.78 2.25
C ILE A 49 -4.88 14.95 2.04
N PRO A 50 -4.98 13.61 2.13
CA PRO A 50 -3.83 12.72 2.09
C PRO A 50 -3.42 12.40 0.64
N VAL A 51 -3.08 13.42 -0.16
CA VAL A 51 -2.80 13.29 -1.60
C VAL A 51 -1.63 12.35 -1.86
N VAL A 52 -0.54 12.51 -1.13
CA VAL A 52 0.69 11.72 -1.34
C VAL A 52 0.47 10.29 -0.87
N SER A 53 -0.18 10.13 0.29
CA SER A 53 -0.56 8.79 0.78
C SER A 53 -1.41 8.02 -0.25
N MET A 54 -2.43 8.66 -0.84
CA MET A 54 -3.27 8.02 -1.85
C MET A 54 -2.53 7.68 -3.15
N LEU A 55 -1.58 8.53 -3.54
CA LEU A 55 -0.74 8.32 -4.72
C LEU A 55 0.19 7.11 -4.51
N VAL A 56 0.83 7.01 -3.35
CA VAL A 56 1.67 5.85 -2.99
C VAL A 56 0.85 4.56 -3.01
N ILE A 57 -0.33 4.56 -2.38
CA ILE A 57 -1.22 3.39 -2.37
C ILE A 57 -1.59 2.97 -3.80
N SER A 58 -1.92 3.93 -4.68
CA SER A 58 -2.25 3.63 -6.08
C SER A 58 -1.08 3.03 -6.85
N ILE A 59 0.13 3.58 -6.70
CA ILE A 59 1.32 3.05 -7.39
C ILE A 59 1.61 1.63 -6.91
N VAL A 60 1.65 1.41 -5.60
CA VAL A 60 1.93 0.09 -5.01
C VAL A 60 0.88 -0.93 -5.46
N GLY A 61 -0.41 -0.58 -5.37
CA GLY A 61 -1.50 -1.44 -5.84
C GLY A 61 -1.39 -1.76 -7.32
N SER A 62 -1.04 -0.76 -8.15
CA SER A 62 -0.85 -0.95 -9.59
C SER A 62 0.31 -1.89 -9.90
N VAL A 63 1.47 -1.72 -9.25
CA VAL A 63 2.64 -2.60 -9.43
C VAL A 63 2.31 -4.03 -9.02
N VAL A 64 1.67 -4.23 -7.86
CA VAL A 64 1.25 -5.56 -7.39
C VAL A 64 0.30 -6.21 -8.39
N LEU A 65 -0.69 -5.46 -8.88
CA LEU A 65 -1.64 -5.97 -9.87
C LEU A 65 -0.95 -6.31 -11.20
N THR A 66 -0.02 -5.47 -11.66
CA THR A 66 0.77 -5.75 -12.87
C THR A 66 1.60 -7.03 -12.72
N ILE A 67 2.25 -7.23 -11.57
CA ILE A 67 3.03 -8.44 -11.29
C ILE A 67 2.12 -9.67 -11.29
N LEU A 68 0.96 -9.60 -10.62
CA LEU A 68 -0.03 -10.66 -10.61
C LEU A 68 -0.48 -11.01 -12.03
N LEU A 69 -0.93 -10.01 -12.80
CA LEU A 69 -1.39 -10.21 -14.17
C LEU A 69 -0.29 -10.77 -15.08
N HIS A 70 0.95 -10.33 -14.92
CA HIS A 70 2.07 -10.85 -15.71
C HIS A 70 2.38 -12.31 -15.37
N LEU A 71 2.26 -12.69 -14.09
CA LEU A 71 2.45 -14.07 -13.62
C LEU A 71 1.29 -14.99 -14.03
N PHE A 72 0.06 -14.49 -14.14
CA PHE A 72 -1.10 -15.24 -14.65
C PHE A 72 -1.13 -15.40 -16.18
N ARG A 73 -0.46 -14.51 -16.91
CA ARG A 73 -0.39 -14.55 -18.38
C ARG A 73 0.73 -15.44 -18.92
N ARG A 74 1.61 -15.97 -18.07
CA ARG A 74 2.61 -17.00 -18.41
C ARG A 74 2.13 -18.37 -17.97
#